data_AF-A2A0E6-F1
#
_entry.id   AF-A2A0E6-F1
#
_cell.length_a   1.000
_cell.length_b   1.000
_cell.length_c   1.000
_cell.angle_alpha   90.00
_cell.angle_beta   90.00
_cell.angle_gamma   90.00
#
_symmetry.space_group_name_H-M   'P 1'
#
loop_
_entity.id
_entity.type
_entity.pdbx_description
1 polymer ?
#
loop_
_entity_poly.entity_id
_entity_poly.type
_entity_poly.pdbx_seq_one_letter_code
_entity_poly.pdbx_strand_id
1 'polypeptide(L)'
;MGLVMINVRNHHNYIKRLALYILIFFLMSGCISTKKNAVPLGSKLDFKTLTKAEQIYFSGAYLILLYDMSKNAEYRNTFLLFYDKHLKMKGATYFSSEGIQSIDGNVIKGYLNKYRKNRIHQYNNHLPEKYSLQLIERQGGSGRESNKVIEDIQFDYLNKNVKLCVRTSSDKYIGLRSGEINFNSFNNTDTLELPLSKIQFDYNAKTLFITKINSNNYLIRDIMIFKNDSILVKFYENLWKRLAKS
;
A
#
# COMPACT_ATOMS: atom_id res chain seq x y z
N MET A 1 -42.82 68.76 -22.78
CA MET A 1 -41.94 68.05 -21.83
C MET A 1 -42.48 66.63 -21.65
N GLY A 2 -41.89 65.66 -22.36
CA GLY A 2 -42.31 64.25 -22.27
C GLY A 2 -41.47 63.51 -21.22
N LEU A 3 -42.13 63.01 -20.18
CA LEU A 3 -41.52 62.15 -19.17
C LEU A 3 -41.27 60.77 -19.78
N VAL A 4 -40.00 60.40 -19.92
CA VAL A 4 -39.57 59.06 -20.30
C VAL A 4 -39.83 58.13 -19.10
N MET A 5 -40.94 57.38 -19.14
CA MET A 5 -41.13 56.22 -18.25
C MET A 5 -40.13 55.14 -18.67
N ILE A 6 -38.94 55.17 -18.07
CA ILE A 6 -37.97 54.10 -18.22
C ILE A 6 -38.58 52.84 -17.58
N ASN A 7 -38.66 51.80 -18.40
CA ASN A 7 -39.37 50.56 -18.17
C ASN A 7 -38.79 49.77 -16.97
N VAL A 8 -39.29 50.07 -15.75
CA VAL A 8 -38.88 49.46 -14.47
C VAL A 8 -38.99 47.93 -14.47
N ARG A 9 -39.89 47.37 -15.30
CA ARG A 9 -40.04 45.90 -15.46
C ARG A 9 -38.81 45.22 -16.06
N ASN A 10 -38.10 45.86 -16.97
CA ASN A 10 -36.90 45.27 -17.57
C ASN A 10 -35.72 45.22 -16.57
N HIS A 11 -35.63 46.23 -15.71
CA HIS A 11 -34.58 46.30 -14.68
C HIS A 11 -34.75 45.23 -13.60
N HIS A 12 -35.99 44.94 -13.21
CA HIS A 12 -36.30 43.93 -12.20
C HIS A 12 -36.03 42.49 -12.71
N ASN A 13 -36.33 42.22 -13.99
CA ASN A 13 -35.98 40.94 -14.63
C ASN A 13 -34.46 40.77 -14.80
N TYR A 14 -33.73 41.86 -15.04
CA TYR A 14 -32.27 41.83 -15.14
C TYR A 14 -31.62 41.46 -13.81
N ILE A 15 -32.08 42.06 -12.70
CA ILE A 15 -31.59 41.76 -11.34
C ILE A 15 -31.86 40.29 -10.96
N LYS A 16 -33.06 39.77 -11.27
CA LYS A 16 -33.39 38.35 -11.02
C LYS A 16 -32.51 37.38 -11.81
N ARG A 17 -32.22 37.69 -13.07
CA ARG A 17 -31.31 36.89 -13.90
C ARG A 17 -29.88 36.95 -13.36
N LEU A 18 -29.39 38.12 -13.00
CA LEU A 18 -28.06 38.30 -12.42
C LEU A 18 -27.90 37.53 -11.10
N ALA A 19 -28.90 37.59 -10.21
CA ALA A 19 -28.90 36.83 -8.96
C ALA A 19 -28.89 35.32 -9.20
N LEU A 20 -29.63 34.83 -10.21
CA LEU A 20 -29.63 33.43 -10.61
C LEU A 20 -28.26 33.00 -11.16
N TYR A 21 -27.61 33.82 -11.99
CA TYR A 21 -26.26 33.52 -12.50
C TYR A 21 -25.21 33.50 -11.39
N ILE A 22 -25.29 34.42 -10.42
CA ILE A 22 -24.41 34.43 -9.24
C ILE A 22 -24.65 33.17 -8.39
N LEU A 23 -25.90 32.77 -8.15
CA LEU A 23 -26.24 31.56 -7.43
C LEU A 23 -25.69 30.30 -8.13
N ILE A 24 -25.84 30.21 -9.45
CA ILE A 24 -25.29 29.11 -10.25
C ILE A 24 -23.76 29.12 -10.19
N PHE A 25 -23.12 30.29 -10.24
CA PHE A 25 -21.67 30.42 -10.13
C PHE A 25 -21.17 29.98 -8.75
N PHE A 26 -21.87 30.30 -7.66
CA PHE A 26 -21.57 29.81 -6.30
C PHE A 26 -21.83 28.30 -6.15
N LEU A 27 -22.89 27.76 -6.75
CA LEU A 27 -23.17 26.32 -6.76
C LEU A 27 -22.13 25.53 -7.58
N MET A 28 -21.62 26.09 -8.67
CA MET A 28 -20.59 25.48 -9.52
C MET A 28 -19.17 25.61 -8.94
N SER A 29 -18.89 26.69 -8.20
CA SER A 29 -17.59 26.90 -7.52
C SER A 29 -17.47 26.15 -6.19
N GLY A 30 -18.58 25.59 -5.67
CA GLY A 30 -18.61 24.75 -4.48
C GLY A 30 -18.04 23.33 -4.65
N CYS A 31 -17.55 22.95 -5.84
CA CYS A 31 -16.86 21.68 -6.02
C CYS A 31 -15.38 21.81 -5.61
N ILE A 32 -15.15 21.98 -4.31
CA ILE A 32 -13.85 21.82 -3.68
C ILE A 32 -13.33 20.44 -4.09
N SER A 33 -12.14 20.42 -4.71
CA SER A 33 -11.33 19.24 -4.99
C SER A 33 -11.58 18.16 -3.95
N THR A 34 -12.36 17.14 -4.31
CA THR A 34 -12.56 15.98 -3.46
C THR A 34 -11.20 15.30 -3.34
N LYS A 35 -10.54 15.50 -2.19
CA LYS A 35 -9.31 14.78 -1.84
C LYS A 35 -9.48 13.33 -2.26
N LYS A 36 -8.57 12.82 -3.09
CA LYS A 36 -8.70 11.49 -3.71
C LYS A 36 -8.99 10.47 -2.62
N ASN A 37 -10.19 9.91 -2.65
CA ASN A 37 -10.65 8.99 -1.62
C ASN A 37 -9.77 7.74 -1.63
N ALA A 38 -9.18 7.47 -0.48
CA ALA A 38 -8.72 6.16 -0.08
C ALA A 38 -9.89 5.17 -0.14
N VAL A 39 -9.63 3.86 -0.01
CA VAL A 39 -10.69 2.85 0.18
C VAL A 39 -11.72 3.41 1.19
N PRO A 40 -13.04 3.30 0.96
CA PRO A 40 -14.03 3.94 1.82
C PRO A 40 -14.10 3.29 3.20
N LEU A 41 -14.06 4.10 4.27
CA LEU A 41 -14.23 3.61 5.65
C LEU A 41 -15.49 2.73 5.77
N GLY A 42 -15.40 1.67 6.57
CA GLY A 42 -16.46 0.68 6.71
C GLY A 42 -16.50 -0.39 5.63
N SER A 43 -15.76 -0.24 4.51
CA SER A 43 -15.63 -1.30 3.50
C SER A 43 -15.11 -2.59 4.12
N LYS A 44 -15.69 -3.73 3.72
CA LYS A 44 -15.15 -5.04 4.09
C LYS A 44 -13.87 -5.29 3.28
N LEU A 45 -12.85 -5.89 3.91
CA LEU A 45 -11.71 -6.42 3.17
C LEU A 45 -12.24 -7.39 2.12
N ASP A 46 -11.69 -7.34 0.92
CA ASP A 46 -11.92 -8.33 -0.12
C ASP A 46 -10.59 -9.01 -0.51
N PHE A 47 -10.71 -10.12 -1.24
CA PHE A 47 -9.56 -10.91 -1.67
C PHE A 47 -8.62 -10.13 -2.59
N LYS A 48 -9.15 -9.18 -3.37
CA LYS A 48 -8.37 -8.38 -4.33
C LYS A 48 -7.52 -7.35 -3.60
N THR A 49 -8.03 -6.72 -2.56
CA THR A 49 -7.26 -5.82 -1.69
C THR A 49 -6.19 -6.60 -0.94
N LEU A 50 -6.51 -7.79 -0.42
CA LEU A 50 -5.55 -8.64 0.29
C LEU A 50 -4.38 -9.06 -0.61
N THR A 51 -4.66 -9.58 -1.82
CA THR A 51 -3.62 -10.02 -2.76
C THR A 51 -2.73 -8.88 -3.27
N LYS A 52 -3.23 -7.65 -3.28
CA LYS A 52 -2.47 -6.45 -3.68
C LYS A 52 -1.76 -5.77 -2.52
N ALA A 53 -1.92 -6.24 -1.28
CA ALA A 53 -1.18 -5.71 -0.15
C ALA A 53 0.31 -6.05 -0.29
N GLU A 54 1.16 -5.05 -0.15
CA GLU A 54 2.61 -5.20 -0.15
C GLU A 54 3.12 -5.79 1.15
N GLN A 55 2.47 -5.49 2.28
CA GLN A 55 2.81 -6.07 3.59
C GLN A 55 1.55 -6.32 4.40
N ILE A 56 1.61 -7.32 5.26
CA ILE A 56 0.50 -7.77 6.09
C ILE A 56 0.98 -7.85 7.54
N TYR A 57 0.28 -7.17 8.44
CA TYR A 57 0.63 -7.06 9.85
C TYR A 57 -0.58 -7.37 10.73
N PHE A 58 -0.40 -8.22 11.74
CA PHE A 58 -1.38 -8.45 12.80
C PHE A 58 -0.95 -7.72 14.06
N SER A 59 -1.54 -6.56 14.35
CA SER A 59 -1.15 -5.67 15.46
C SER A 59 -2.34 -5.21 16.28
N GLY A 60 -2.32 -5.50 17.59
CA GLY A 60 -3.42 -5.19 18.50
C GLY A 60 -4.76 -5.74 17.98
N ALA A 61 -5.75 -4.86 17.85
CA ALA A 61 -7.08 -5.20 17.34
C ALA A 61 -7.23 -5.11 15.81
N TYR A 62 -6.13 -4.87 15.07
CA TYR A 62 -6.18 -4.61 13.63
C TYR A 62 -5.32 -5.57 12.80
N LEU A 63 -5.86 -5.92 11.64
CA LEU A 63 -5.09 -6.32 10.48
C LEU A 63 -4.68 -5.06 9.72
N ILE A 64 -3.39 -4.80 9.64
CA ILE A 64 -2.82 -3.64 8.96
C ILE A 64 -2.21 -4.09 7.64
N LEU A 65 -2.67 -3.48 6.54
CA LEU A 65 -2.15 -3.74 5.20
C LEU A 65 -1.40 -2.52 4.70
N LEU A 66 -0.19 -2.73 4.19
CA LEU A 66 0.49 -1.74 3.36
C LEU A 66 0.00 -1.94 1.92
N TYR A 67 -0.56 -0.90 1.31
CA TYR A 67 -1.25 -1.02 0.02
C TYR A 67 -0.89 0.15 -0.90
N ASP A 68 -0.46 -0.13 -2.12
CA ASP A 68 -0.26 0.92 -3.14
C ASP A 68 -1.53 1.12 -3.97
N MET A 69 -2.10 2.32 -3.83
CA MET A 69 -3.27 2.75 -4.58
C MET A 69 -2.95 3.27 -5.98
N SER A 70 -1.66 3.38 -6.32
CA SER A 70 -1.26 3.86 -7.63
C SER A 70 -1.54 2.83 -8.71
N LYS A 71 -1.89 3.34 -9.90
CA LYS A 71 -1.90 2.56 -11.13
C LYS A 71 -0.54 2.58 -11.84
N ASN A 72 0.39 3.43 -11.38
CA ASN A 72 1.71 3.61 -11.98
C ASN A 72 2.80 3.26 -10.95
N ALA A 73 3.65 2.29 -11.30
CA ALA A 73 4.76 1.83 -10.47
C ALA A 73 5.80 2.91 -10.16
N GLU A 74 5.98 3.91 -11.03
CA GLU A 74 6.89 5.04 -10.81
C GLU A 74 6.36 6.02 -9.76
N TYR A 75 5.03 6.11 -9.62
CA TYR A 75 4.36 7.05 -8.73
C TYR A 75 3.55 6.30 -7.67
N ARG A 76 4.23 5.47 -6.87
CA ARG A 76 3.59 4.71 -5.78
C ARG A 76 2.90 5.65 -4.78
N ASN A 77 1.66 5.31 -4.45
CA ASN A 77 0.80 5.99 -3.48
C ASN A 77 0.44 5.00 -2.39
N THR A 78 1.38 4.83 -1.46
CA THR A 78 1.30 3.82 -0.42
C THR A 78 0.42 4.29 0.74
N PHE A 79 -0.49 3.45 1.17
CA PHE A 79 -1.39 3.65 2.31
C PHE A 79 -1.26 2.51 3.31
N LEU A 80 -1.50 2.83 4.57
CA LEU A 80 -1.81 1.86 5.61
C LEU A 80 -3.33 1.73 5.70
N LEU A 81 -3.85 0.53 5.51
CA LEU A 81 -5.26 0.20 5.67
C LEU A 81 -5.43 -0.60 6.96
N PHE A 82 -6.35 -0.19 7.83
CA PHE A 82 -6.60 -0.80 9.13
C PHE A 82 -7.95 -1.51 9.11
N TYR A 83 -7.96 -2.82 9.25
CA TYR A 83 -9.18 -3.64 9.30
C TYR A 83 -9.36 -4.21 10.70
N ASP A 84 -10.57 -4.12 11.24
CA ASP A 84 -10.91 -4.72 12.54
C ASP A 84 -11.04 -6.25 12.45
N LYS A 85 -11.37 -6.90 13.57
CA LYS A 85 -11.62 -8.35 13.64
C LYS A 85 -12.75 -8.85 12.72
N HIS A 86 -13.67 -7.98 12.32
CA HIS A 86 -14.74 -8.31 11.37
C HIS A 86 -14.35 -7.99 9.92
N LEU A 87 -13.07 -7.71 9.70
CA LEU A 87 -12.50 -7.27 8.43
C LEU A 87 -13.18 -6.01 7.89
N LYS A 88 -13.72 -5.15 8.75
CA LYS A 88 -14.25 -3.84 8.34
C LYS A 88 -13.15 -2.80 8.48
N MET A 89 -12.97 -1.99 7.46
CA MET A 89 -11.95 -0.97 7.47
C MET A 89 -12.31 0.16 8.42
N LYS A 90 -11.39 0.45 9.35
CA LYS A 90 -11.51 1.48 10.39
C LYS A 90 -10.57 2.64 10.20
N GLY A 91 -9.57 2.50 9.34
CA GLY A 91 -8.57 3.53 9.10
C GLY A 91 -7.92 3.35 7.74
N ALA A 92 -7.56 4.48 7.13
CA ALA A 92 -6.75 4.54 5.94
C ALA A 92 -5.89 5.80 6.03
N THR A 93 -4.56 5.66 6.03
CA THR A 93 -3.66 6.82 6.06
C THR A 93 -2.59 6.67 5.01
N TYR A 94 -2.25 7.77 4.35
CA TYR A 94 -1.08 7.85 3.49
C TYR A 94 0.18 7.54 4.31
N PHE A 95 1.08 6.76 3.72
CA PHE A 95 2.31 6.35 4.38
C PHE A 95 3.50 6.64 3.48
N SER A 96 4.23 7.71 3.82
CA SER A 96 5.37 8.22 3.03
C SER A 96 6.65 7.39 3.21
N SER A 97 6.51 6.06 3.29
CA SER A 97 7.60 5.09 3.42
C SER A 97 7.55 4.09 2.27
N GLU A 98 8.67 3.40 2.03
CA GLU A 98 8.74 2.26 1.11
C GLU A 98 8.18 0.97 1.72
N GLY A 99 8.05 0.94 3.04
CA GLY A 99 7.63 -0.24 3.80
C GLY A 99 7.46 0.06 5.28
N ILE A 100 6.76 -0.82 5.98
CA ILE A 100 6.72 -0.86 7.44
C ILE A 100 7.98 -1.60 7.90
N GLN A 101 8.80 -0.94 8.72
CA GLN A 101 10.03 -1.51 9.28
C GLN A 101 9.75 -2.29 10.57
N SER A 102 8.89 -1.73 11.42
CA SER A 102 8.42 -2.33 12.66
C SER A 102 7.13 -1.65 13.13
N ILE A 103 6.44 -2.32 14.05
CA ILE A 103 5.35 -1.74 14.84
C ILE A 103 5.68 -2.05 16.30
N ASP A 104 6.03 -1.01 17.07
CA ASP A 104 6.40 -1.12 18.48
C ASP A 104 5.28 -0.51 19.33
N GLY A 105 4.50 -1.36 19.99
CA GLY A 105 3.26 -0.94 20.63
C GLY A 105 2.27 -0.39 19.60
N ASN A 106 1.99 0.91 19.65
CA ASN A 106 1.14 1.58 18.67
C ASN A 106 1.91 2.51 17.70
N VAL A 107 3.24 2.48 17.71
CA VAL A 107 4.06 3.32 16.83
C VAL A 107 4.45 2.53 15.59
N ILE A 108 4.00 2.97 14.41
CA ILE A 108 4.35 2.36 13.12
C ILE A 108 5.58 3.08 12.57
N LYS A 109 6.68 2.35 12.44
CA LYS A 109 7.97 2.89 11.98
C LYS A 109 8.22 2.57 10.51
N GLY A 110 8.80 3.53 9.80
CA GLY A 110 9.18 3.38 8.39
C GLY A 110 10.32 4.32 8.01
N TYR A 111 10.93 4.06 6.85
CA TYR A 111 11.96 4.94 6.29
C TYR A 111 11.31 5.99 5.40
N LEU A 112 11.52 7.26 5.72
CA LEU A 112 10.94 8.37 4.98
C LEU A 112 11.45 8.41 3.55
N ASN A 113 10.53 8.36 2.59
CA ASN A 113 10.82 8.66 1.20
C ASN A 113 10.54 10.14 0.93
N LYS A 114 11.59 10.94 0.69
CA LYS A 114 11.49 12.41 0.54
C LYS A 114 10.59 12.83 -0.63
N TYR A 115 10.56 12.07 -1.73
CA TYR A 115 9.69 12.34 -2.88
C TYR A 115 8.19 12.14 -2.56
N ARG A 116 7.88 11.30 -1.57
CA ARG A 116 6.51 10.98 -1.14
C ARG A 116 6.01 11.91 -0.04
N LYS A 117 6.90 12.37 0.85
CA LYS A 117 6.58 13.23 2.00
C LYS A 117 5.64 14.39 1.64
N ASN A 118 5.93 15.07 0.53
CA ASN A 118 5.20 16.27 0.12
C ASN A 118 3.77 16.02 -0.37
N ARG A 119 3.36 14.75 -0.50
CA ARG A 119 2.03 14.37 -1.01
C ARG A 119 1.00 14.13 0.09
N ILE A 120 1.40 14.06 1.36
CA ILE A 120 0.51 13.68 2.48
C ILE A 120 -0.76 14.55 2.58
N HIS A 121 -0.64 15.85 2.30
CA HIS A 121 -1.75 16.80 2.37
C HIS A 121 -2.81 16.62 1.27
N GLN A 122 -2.50 15.84 0.23
CA GLN A 122 -3.42 15.55 -0.89
C GLN A 122 -4.49 14.52 -0.53
N TYR A 123 -4.37 13.85 0.62
CA TYR A 123 -5.20 12.71 0.99
C TYR A 123 -5.97 12.95 2.30
N ASN A 124 -7.10 12.26 2.43
CA ASN A 124 -7.76 12.09 3.72
C ASN A 124 -7.04 11.00 4.49
N ASN A 125 -6.52 11.38 5.66
CA ASN A 125 -5.75 10.49 6.52
C ASN A 125 -6.57 10.20 7.78
N HIS A 126 -6.96 8.96 7.95
CA HIS A 126 -7.67 8.47 9.12
C HIS A 126 -6.84 7.35 9.76
N LEU A 127 -5.97 7.75 10.67
CA LEU A 127 -5.20 6.85 11.51
C LEU A 127 -6.02 6.55 12.78
N PRO A 128 -6.24 5.28 13.17
CA PRO A 128 -6.93 4.96 14.41
C PRO A 128 -6.24 5.60 15.62
N GLU A 129 -7.00 6.15 16.57
CA GLU A 129 -6.54 7.07 17.63
C GLU A 129 -5.31 6.60 18.43
N LYS A 130 -5.19 5.30 18.66
CA LYS A 130 -4.08 4.74 19.45
C LYS A 130 -2.75 4.72 18.69
N TYR A 131 -2.79 4.77 17.36
CA TYR A 131 -1.62 4.63 16.51
C TYR A 131 -0.96 5.96 16.19
N SER A 132 0.36 5.94 16.03
CA SER A 132 1.16 7.05 15.52
C SER A 132 2.13 6.57 14.45
N LEU A 133 2.57 7.49 13.59
CA LEU A 133 3.55 7.21 12.55
C LEU A 133 4.88 7.86 12.91
N GLN A 134 5.97 7.10 12.85
CA GLN A 134 7.32 7.60 13.01
C GLN A 134 8.14 7.27 11.77
N LEU A 135 8.39 8.28 10.94
CA LEU A 135 9.19 8.14 9.73
C LEU A 135 10.58 8.73 9.94
N ILE A 136 11.61 7.91 9.78
CA ILE A 136 13.00 8.33 9.96
C ILE A 136 13.70 8.54 8.62
N GLU A 137 14.50 9.59 8.52
CA GLU A 137 15.39 9.78 7.38
C GLU A 137 16.54 8.77 7.44
N ARG A 138 16.96 8.27 6.27
CA ARG A 138 18.16 7.44 6.14
C ARG A 138 19.13 8.09 5.18
N GLN A 139 20.42 7.98 5.51
CA GLN A 139 21.52 8.27 4.60
C GLN A 139 22.19 6.95 4.24
N GLY A 140 22.05 6.52 2.98
CA GLY A 140 22.62 5.27 2.48
C GLY A 140 21.92 4.81 1.21
N GLY A 141 22.66 4.19 0.30
CA GLY A 141 22.10 3.70 -0.96
C GLY A 141 21.23 2.45 -0.80
N SER A 142 20.76 1.93 -1.94
CA SER A 142 19.93 0.72 -2.01
C SER A 142 20.38 -0.19 -3.13
N GLY A 143 20.39 -1.50 -2.89
CA GLY A 143 20.71 -2.53 -3.86
C GLY A 143 19.69 -3.67 -3.82
N ARG A 144 19.87 -4.62 -4.74
CA ARG A 144 18.99 -5.78 -4.90
C ARG A 144 19.83 -7.02 -5.14
N GLU A 145 19.41 -8.12 -4.56
CA GLU A 145 19.90 -9.46 -4.89
C GLU A 145 18.69 -10.35 -5.20
N SER A 146 18.89 -11.36 -6.03
CA SER A 146 17.83 -12.31 -6.38
C SER A 146 18.42 -13.66 -6.73
N ASN A 147 18.69 -14.46 -5.71
CA ASN A 147 19.31 -15.78 -5.85
C ASN A 147 18.53 -16.90 -5.21
N LYS A 148 17.24 -16.67 -4.91
CA LYS A 148 16.36 -17.65 -4.28
C LYS A 148 15.08 -17.83 -5.07
N VAL A 149 14.66 -19.08 -5.19
CA VAL A 149 13.40 -19.47 -5.80
C VAL A 149 12.57 -20.20 -4.76
N ILE A 150 11.31 -19.82 -4.60
CA ILE A 150 10.39 -20.41 -3.63
C ILE A 150 9.66 -21.57 -4.30
N GLU A 151 9.77 -22.75 -3.70
CA GLU A 151 9.09 -23.95 -4.14
C GLU A 151 7.83 -24.24 -3.33
N ASP A 152 7.80 -23.80 -2.06
CA ASP A 152 6.61 -23.86 -1.20
C ASP A 152 6.62 -22.72 -0.19
N ILE A 153 5.42 -22.34 0.26
CA ILE A 153 5.18 -21.30 1.26
C ILE A 153 4.05 -21.73 2.19
N GLN A 154 4.31 -21.66 3.49
CA GLN A 154 3.34 -22.00 4.51
C GLN A 154 3.25 -20.89 5.55
N PHE A 155 2.04 -20.56 5.99
CA PHE A 155 1.82 -19.58 7.04
C PHE A 155 1.43 -20.28 8.34
N ASP A 156 2.29 -20.18 9.34
CA ASP A 156 1.96 -20.53 10.71
C ASP A 156 1.23 -19.35 11.36
N TYR A 157 -0.09 -19.49 11.50
CA TYR A 157 -0.94 -18.46 12.07
C TYR A 157 -0.69 -18.22 13.56
N LEU A 158 -0.24 -19.24 14.31
CA LEU A 158 -0.02 -19.15 15.75
C LEU A 158 1.18 -18.24 16.04
N ASN A 159 2.30 -18.52 15.37
CA ASN A 159 3.53 -17.75 15.53
C ASN A 159 3.60 -16.52 14.60
N LYS A 160 2.64 -16.40 13.67
CA LYS A 160 2.61 -15.37 12.61
C LYS A 160 3.88 -15.39 11.74
N ASN A 161 4.46 -16.59 11.58
CA ASN A 161 5.65 -16.83 10.78
C ASN A 161 5.27 -17.46 9.44
N VAL A 162 6.09 -17.17 8.43
CA VAL A 162 6.04 -17.79 7.13
C VAL A 162 7.26 -18.68 6.98
N LYS A 163 7.01 -19.94 6.65
CA LYS A 163 8.04 -20.91 6.28
C LYS A 163 8.12 -21.00 4.76
N LEU A 164 9.31 -20.79 4.22
CA LEU A 164 9.60 -20.83 2.79
C LEU A 164 10.54 -22.01 2.52
N CYS A 165 10.14 -22.91 1.65
CA CYS A 165 11.05 -23.88 1.05
C CYS A 165 11.67 -23.22 -0.18
N VAL A 166 12.99 -22.99 -0.15
CA VAL A 166 13.68 -22.26 -1.22
C VAL A 166 14.80 -23.09 -1.84
N ARG A 167 15.03 -22.88 -3.13
CA ARG A 167 16.26 -23.28 -3.82
C ARG A 167 17.11 -22.06 -4.06
N THR A 168 18.42 -22.16 -3.82
CA THR A 168 19.35 -21.05 -3.90
C THR A 168 20.42 -21.27 -4.96
N SER A 169 20.87 -20.17 -5.57
CA SER A 169 21.98 -20.12 -6.52
C SER A 169 23.19 -19.42 -5.89
N SER A 170 24.39 -19.82 -6.30
CA SER A 170 25.64 -19.15 -5.94
C SER A 170 25.77 -17.78 -6.61
N ASP A 171 25.13 -17.58 -7.76
CA ASP A 171 25.03 -16.26 -8.40
C ASP A 171 23.97 -15.41 -7.69
N LYS A 172 24.43 -14.36 -7.00
CA LYS A 172 23.59 -13.42 -6.24
C LYS A 172 22.57 -12.66 -7.09
N TYR A 173 22.80 -12.55 -8.40
CA TYR A 173 22.02 -11.68 -9.29
C TYR A 173 21.28 -12.44 -10.38
N ILE A 174 21.26 -13.78 -10.34
CA ILE A 174 20.69 -14.61 -11.39
C ILE A 174 19.23 -14.26 -11.71
N GLY A 175 18.41 -13.98 -10.71
CA GLY A 175 17.00 -13.60 -10.88
C GLY A 175 16.77 -12.14 -11.25
N LEU A 176 17.83 -11.33 -11.37
CA LEU A 176 17.76 -9.95 -11.87
C LEU A 176 18.17 -9.83 -13.34
N ARG A 177 18.69 -10.91 -13.94
CA ARG A 177 19.13 -10.90 -15.34
C ARG A 177 17.91 -10.77 -16.26
N SER A 178 18.09 -10.07 -17.38
CA SER A 178 17.07 -9.98 -18.43
C SER A 178 16.92 -11.32 -19.14
N GLY A 179 15.70 -11.84 -19.23
CA GLY A 179 15.37 -13.08 -19.94
C GLY A 179 14.66 -14.11 -19.06
N GLU A 180 14.43 -15.30 -19.61
CA GLU A 180 13.86 -16.41 -18.85
C GLU A 180 14.85 -16.93 -17.81
N ILE A 181 14.36 -17.14 -16.59
CA ILE A 181 15.17 -17.63 -15.48
C ILE A 181 15.29 -19.15 -15.59
N ASN A 182 16.51 -19.64 -15.78
CA ASN A 182 16.78 -21.07 -15.71
C ASN A 182 16.78 -21.55 -14.25
N PHE A 183 15.68 -22.17 -13.83
CA PHE A 183 15.52 -22.72 -12.48
C PHE A 183 16.51 -23.84 -12.14
N ASN A 184 17.14 -24.47 -13.14
CA ASN A 184 18.17 -25.50 -12.90
C ASN A 184 19.49 -24.92 -12.34
N SER A 185 19.62 -23.60 -12.29
CA SER A 185 20.79 -22.92 -11.71
C SER A 185 20.68 -22.70 -10.19
N PHE A 186 19.59 -23.12 -9.56
CA PHE A 186 19.33 -23.00 -8.13
C PHE A 186 19.45 -24.38 -7.48
N ASN A 187 20.63 -24.79 -7.01
CA ASN A 187 20.88 -26.21 -6.71
C ASN A 187 20.83 -26.57 -5.23
N ASN A 188 20.87 -25.59 -4.33
CA ASN A 188 20.89 -25.86 -2.90
C ASN A 188 19.52 -25.58 -2.28
N THR A 189 18.95 -26.59 -1.62
CA THR A 189 17.69 -26.45 -0.90
C THR A 189 17.95 -25.87 0.49
N ASP A 190 17.09 -24.94 0.89
CA ASP A 190 17.11 -24.31 2.21
C ASP A 190 15.67 -24.05 2.68
N THR A 191 15.51 -23.82 3.98
CA THR A 191 14.24 -23.44 4.60
C THR A 191 14.42 -22.14 5.35
N LEU A 192 13.67 -21.11 4.96
CA LEU A 192 13.66 -19.83 5.66
C LEU A 192 12.40 -19.72 6.48
N GLU A 193 12.54 -19.39 7.76
CA GLU A 193 11.42 -19.03 8.62
C GLU A 193 11.53 -17.55 9.01
N LEU A 194 10.50 -16.78 8.67
CA LEU A 194 10.51 -15.33 8.80
C LEU A 194 9.15 -14.85 9.31
N PRO A 195 9.10 -13.82 10.17
CA PRO A 195 7.83 -13.19 10.54
C PRO A 195 7.11 -12.65 9.29
N LEU A 196 5.79 -12.86 9.18
CA LEU A 196 4.98 -12.33 8.05
C LEU A 196 5.16 -10.81 7.88
N SER A 197 5.32 -10.10 9.00
CA SER A 197 5.57 -8.66 9.05
C SER A 197 6.81 -8.22 8.27
N LYS A 198 7.86 -9.05 8.21
CA LYS A 198 9.12 -8.72 7.53
C LYS A 198 9.08 -8.97 6.02
N ILE A 199 8.04 -9.63 5.53
CA ILE A 199 7.90 -10.00 4.12
C ILE A 199 7.16 -8.90 3.37
N GLN A 200 7.71 -8.49 2.24
CA GLN A 200 7.02 -7.66 1.26
C GLN A 200 6.64 -8.52 0.05
N PHE A 201 5.36 -8.48 -0.36
CA PHE A 201 4.85 -9.20 -1.51
C PHE A 201 4.71 -8.28 -2.72
N ASP A 202 5.04 -8.81 -3.89
CA ASP A 202 4.63 -8.23 -5.17
C ASP A 202 3.85 -9.29 -5.96
N TYR A 203 2.52 -9.20 -5.87
CA TYR A 203 1.63 -10.16 -6.50
C TYR A 203 1.63 -10.09 -8.03
N ASN A 204 1.97 -8.93 -8.60
CA ASN A 204 2.03 -8.77 -10.05
C ASN A 204 3.34 -9.36 -10.59
N ALA A 205 4.47 -9.05 -9.93
CA ALA A 205 5.77 -9.58 -10.31
C ALA A 205 5.99 -11.03 -9.87
N LYS A 206 5.08 -11.62 -9.09
CA LYS A 206 5.20 -12.99 -8.55
C LYS A 206 6.49 -13.15 -7.77
N THR A 207 6.75 -12.20 -6.87
CA THR A 207 7.92 -12.22 -5.99
C THR A 207 7.51 -11.92 -4.55
N LEU A 208 8.35 -12.36 -3.62
CA LEU A 208 8.46 -11.69 -2.33
C LEU A 208 9.85 -11.08 -2.20
N PHE A 209 10.00 -10.14 -1.29
CA PHE A 209 11.32 -9.67 -0.91
C PHE A 209 11.35 -9.35 0.57
N ILE A 210 12.55 -9.50 1.13
CA ILE A 210 12.86 -9.02 2.47
C ILE A 210 13.88 -7.90 2.35
N THR A 211 13.69 -6.89 3.18
CA THR A 211 14.58 -5.75 3.25
C THR A 211 15.53 -5.94 4.42
N LYS A 212 16.82 -6.04 4.13
CA LYS A 212 17.90 -6.10 5.12
C LYS A 212 18.71 -4.80 5.08
N ILE A 213 19.30 -4.44 6.21
CA ILE A 213 20.23 -3.33 6.30
C ILE A 213 21.58 -3.92 6.71
N ASN A 214 22.62 -3.60 5.95
CA ASN A 214 23.97 -4.03 6.29
C ASN A 214 24.66 -3.04 7.23
N SER A 215 25.87 -3.37 7.67
CA SER A 215 26.69 -2.56 8.58
C SER A 215 26.96 -1.14 8.07
N ASN A 216 26.88 -0.90 6.76
CA ASN A 216 27.13 0.39 6.13
C ASN A 216 25.83 1.19 5.90
N ASN A 217 24.74 0.83 6.59
CA ASN A 217 23.42 1.44 6.44
C ASN A 217 22.83 1.36 5.02
N TYR A 218 23.31 0.38 4.22
CA TYR A 218 22.84 0.14 2.87
C TYR A 218 21.68 -0.84 2.89
N LEU A 219 20.61 -0.50 2.16
CA LEU A 219 19.41 -1.33 2.08
C LEU A 219 19.58 -2.37 0.98
N ILE A 220 19.48 -3.64 1.34
CA ILE A 220 19.52 -4.74 0.40
C ILE A 220 18.13 -5.36 0.35
N ARG A 221 17.51 -5.33 -0.84
CA ARG A 221 16.30 -6.11 -1.10
C ARG A 221 16.71 -7.49 -1.59
N ASP A 222 16.47 -8.50 -0.77
CA ASP A 222 16.65 -9.90 -1.11
C ASP A 222 15.35 -10.40 -1.73
N ILE A 223 15.31 -10.39 -3.06
CA ILE A 223 14.15 -10.74 -3.89
C ILE A 223 14.14 -12.26 -4.10
N MET A 224 12.98 -12.86 -3.88
CA MET A 224 12.75 -14.29 -4.04
C MET A 224 11.61 -14.49 -5.03
N ILE A 225 11.82 -15.40 -5.97
CA ILE A 225 10.92 -15.60 -7.12
C ILE A 225 10.12 -16.87 -6.91
N PHE A 226 8.81 -16.84 -7.11
CA PHE A 226 8.02 -18.07 -7.02
C PHE A 226 8.31 -18.95 -8.23
N LYS A 227 8.56 -20.26 -7.98
CA LYS A 227 8.79 -21.24 -9.06
C LYS A 227 7.60 -21.33 -10.02
N ASN A 228 6.39 -21.12 -9.49
CA ASN A 228 5.18 -20.97 -10.29
C ASN A 228 4.13 -20.15 -9.52
N ASP A 229 3.22 -19.53 -10.27
CA ASP A 229 2.19 -18.62 -9.74
C ASP A 229 1.25 -19.29 -8.72
N SER A 230 0.99 -20.59 -8.87
CA SER A 230 0.03 -21.31 -8.03
C SER A 230 0.44 -21.32 -6.57
N ILE A 231 1.75 -21.24 -6.26
CA ILE A 231 2.27 -21.21 -4.89
C ILE A 231 1.77 -19.94 -4.18
N LEU A 232 1.95 -18.77 -4.81
CA LEU A 232 1.51 -17.49 -4.25
C LEU A 232 -0.02 -17.39 -4.18
N VAL A 233 -0.73 -17.89 -5.20
CA VAL A 233 -2.21 -17.91 -5.19
C VAL A 233 -2.72 -18.75 -4.02
N LYS A 234 -2.21 -19.98 -3.85
CA LYS A 234 -2.58 -20.87 -2.73
C LYS A 234 -2.30 -20.23 -1.37
N PHE A 235 -1.18 -19.53 -1.22
CA PHE A 235 -0.88 -18.79 0.00
C PHE A 235 -2.00 -17.80 0.36
N TYR A 236 -2.39 -16.96 -0.60
CA TYR A 236 -3.43 -15.96 -0.38
C TYR A 236 -4.80 -16.59 -0.15
N GLU A 237 -5.17 -17.65 -0.89
CA GLU A 237 -6.41 -18.38 -0.66
C GLU A 237 -6.49 -18.97 0.75
N ASN A 238 -5.39 -19.55 1.23
CA ASN A 238 -5.31 -20.10 2.58
C ASN A 238 -5.40 -19.01 3.64
N LEU A 239 -4.68 -17.89 3.46
CA LEU A 239 -4.77 -16.73 4.34
C LEU A 239 -6.19 -16.17 4.39
N TRP A 240 -6.84 -16.03 3.24
CA TRP A 240 -8.21 -15.55 3.13
C TRP A 240 -9.21 -16.46 3.85
N LYS A 241 -9.12 -17.78 3.62
CA LYS A 241 -9.96 -18.77 4.32
C LYS A 241 -9.80 -18.71 5.83
N ARG A 242 -8.61 -18.39 6.34
CA ARG A 242 -8.34 -18.21 7.77
C ARG A 242 -8.98 -16.92 8.29
N LEU A 243 -8.75 -15.79 7.63
CA LEU A 243 -9.31 -14.49 7.99
C LEU A 243 -10.85 -14.48 7.97
N ALA A 244 -11.47 -15.24 7.06
CA ALA A 244 -12.93 -15.33 6.98
C ALA A 244 -13.56 -16.16 8.11
N LYS A 245 -12.77 -16.92 8.88
CA LYS A 245 -13.23 -17.78 9.99
C LYS A 245 -13.02 -17.16 11.37
N SER A 246 -12.17 -16.14 11.48
CA SER A 246 -11.90 -15.36 12.71
C SER A 246 -12.94 -14.29 12.94
#